data_AF-A0A355BMY7-F1
#
_entry.id   AF-A0A355BMY7-F1
#
_cell.length_a   1.000
_cell.length_b   1.000
_cell.length_c   1.000
_cell.angle_alpha   90.00
_cell.angle_beta   90.00
_cell.angle_gamma   90.00
#
_symmetry.space_group_name_H-M   'P 1'
#
loop_
_entity.id
_entity.type
_entity.pdbx_description
1 polymer ?
#
loop_
_entity_poly.entity_id
_entity_poly.type
_entity_poly.pdbx_seq_one_letter_code
_entity_poly.pdbx_strand_id
1 'polypeptide(L)' 'MGRGDKKSKKGKIRLGTYGVSRNKKLIKARLKRVASRPAAAVAVEAKPKAKRVVRKKESAE' A
#
# COMPACT_ATOMS: atom_id res chain seq x y z
N MET A 1 -10.17 5.45 11.47
CA MET A 1 -9.14 5.81 12.47
C MET A 1 -7.98 6.56 11.79
N GLY A 2 -7.66 7.75 12.28
CA GLY A 2 -6.64 8.64 11.73
C GLY A 2 -5.22 8.35 12.20
N ARG A 3 -4.25 9.16 11.79
CA ARG A 3 -2.84 9.00 12.19
C ARG A 3 -2.57 9.32 13.67
N GLY A 4 -3.50 10.00 14.35
CA GLY A 4 -3.41 10.31 15.79
C GLY A 4 -3.84 9.15 16.70
N ASP A 5 -4.55 8.16 16.16
CA ASP A 5 -5.03 7.04 16.95
C ASP A 5 -3.93 5.97 17.14
N LYS A 6 -3.45 5.88 18.37
CA LYS A 6 -2.37 4.99 18.82
C LYS A 6 -2.69 3.49 18.72
N LYS A 7 -3.98 3.11 18.68
CA LYS A 7 -4.40 1.70 18.58
C LYS A 7 -4.49 1.25 17.12
N SER A 8 -4.82 2.16 16.21
CA SER A 8 -4.88 1.86 14.78
C SER A 8 -3.53 1.54 14.16
N LYS A 9 -3.55 0.79 13.05
CA LYS A 9 -2.37 0.54 12.23
C LYS A 9 -1.70 1.84 11.75
N LYS A 10 -2.48 2.87 11.41
CA LYS A 10 -1.97 4.16 10.92
C LYS A 10 -1.22 4.93 12.02
N GLY A 11 -1.75 4.99 13.25
CA GLY A 11 -1.04 5.64 14.35
C GLY A 11 0.18 4.84 14.83
N LYS A 12 0.11 3.50 14.84
CA LYS A 12 1.29 2.64 15.09
C LYS A 12 2.40 2.83 14.04
N ILE A 13 2.05 3.12 12.78
CA ILE A 13 3.03 3.50 11.76
C ILE A 13 3.66 4.85 12.10
N ARG A 14 2.84 5.88 12.38
CA ARG A 14 3.33 7.23 12.70
C ARG A 14 4.24 7.26 13.92
N LEU A 15 3.88 6.54 14.98
CA LEU A 15 4.65 6.48 16.22
C LEU A 15 5.83 5.50 16.17
N GLY A 16 5.98 4.71 15.11
CA GLY A 16 7.04 3.71 15.03
C GLY A 16 6.86 2.49 15.95
N THR A 17 5.77 2.42 16.72
CA THR A 17 5.54 1.32 17.68
C THR A 17 4.83 0.12 17.04
N TYR A 18 4.97 -1.04 17.68
CA TYR A 18 4.29 -2.28 17.30
C TYR A 18 3.13 -2.59 18.25
N GLY A 19 2.29 -3.54 17.87
CA GLY A 19 1.15 -4.01 18.67
C GLY A 19 0.28 -4.97 17.86
N VAL A 20 -0.93 -5.26 18.36
CA VAL A 20 -1.87 -6.18 17.69
C VAL A 20 -2.13 -5.75 16.24
N SER A 21 -2.41 -4.45 16.01
CA SER A 21 -2.71 -3.90 14.68
C SER A 21 -1.49 -3.76 13.75
N ARG A 22 -0.26 -3.75 14.29
CA ARG A 22 1.01 -3.69 13.55
C ARG A 22 1.98 -4.72 14.12
N ASN A 23 1.78 -5.99 13.78
CA ASN A 23 2.58 -7.10 14.33
C ASN A 23 3.91 -7.29 13.58
N LYS A 24 5.03 -7.25 14.31
CA LYS A 24 6.40 -7.36 13.77
C LYS A 24 6.67 -8.73 13.10
N LYS A 25 6.17 -9.84 13.69
CA LYS A 25 6.41 -11.20 13.18
C LYS A 25 5.74 -11.39 11.82
N LEU A 26 4.47 -10.99 11.71
CA LEU A 26 3.70 -11.08 10.46
C LEU A 26 4.29 -10.20 9.35
N ILE A 27 4.76 -8.99 9.70
CA ILE A 27 5.42 -8.10 8.73
C ILE A 27 6.71 -8.76 8.20
N LYS A 28 7.57 -9.27 9.08
CA LYS A 28 8.80 -9.96 8.67
C LYS A 28 8.50 -11.18 7.77
N ALA A 29 7.51 -11.98 8.13
CA ALA A 29 7.10 -13.13 7.32
C ALA A 29 6.56 -12.71 5.95
N ARG A 30 5.78 -11.62 5.87
CA ARG A 30 5.32 -11.07 4.60
C ARG A 30 6.49 -10.54 3.76
N LEU A 31 7.44 -9.82 4.36
CA LEU A 31 8.60 -9.30 3.65
C LEU A 31 9.48 -10.42 3.08
N LYS A 32 9.71 -11.50 3.85
CA LYS A 32 10.43 -12.68 3.35
C LYS A 32 9.75 -13.32 2.15
N ARG A 33 8.42 -13.53 2.22
CA ARG A 33 7.63 -14.08 1.09
C ARG A 33 7.64 -13.20 -0.15
N VAL A 34 7.62 -11.88 0.03
CA VAL A 34 7.70 -10.94 -1.08
C VAL A 34 9.10 -10.96 -1.70
N ALA A 35 10.16 -11.01 -0.89
CA ALA A 35 11.54 -11.10 -1.37
C ALA A 35 11.83 -12.41 -2.13
N SER A 36 11.20 -13.51 -1.75
CA SER A 36 11.37 -14.80 -2.43
C SER A 36 10.49 -14.98 -3.69
N ARG A 37 9.56 -14.07 -3.96
CA ARG A 37 8.74 -14.12 -5.19
C ARG A 37 9.58 -13.58 -6.37
N PRO A 38 9.72 -14.32 -7.48
CA PRO A 38 10.42 -13.81 -8.66
C PRO A 38 9.72 -12.54 -9.17
N ALA A 39 10.50 -11.52 -9.53
CA ALA A 39 10.02 -10.18 -9.87
C ALA A 39 8.92 -10.17 -10.96
N ALA A 40 8.91 -11.17 -11.83
CA ALA A 40 7.88 -11.39 -12.85
C ALA A 40 6.47 -11.58 -12.27
N ALA A 41 6.31 -12.18 -11.08
CA ALA A 41 5.01 -12.39 -10.44
C ALA A 41 4.49 -11.14 -9.68
N VAL A 42 5.38 -10.22 -9.29
CA VAL A 42 5.01 -9.00 -8.55
C VAL A 42 4.50 -7.90 -9.49
N ALA A 43 5.00 -7.88 -10.73
CA ALA A 43 4.58 -6.91 -11.75
C ALA A 43 3.20 -7.18 -12.36
N VAL A 44 2.68 -8.41 -12.25
CA VAL A 44 1.36 -8.79 -12.81
C VAL A 44 0.21 -8.40 -11.85
N GLU A 45 0.45 -8.42 -10.53
CA GLU A 45 -0.53 -7.96 -9.52
C GLU A 45 -0.53 -6.42 -9.35
N ALA A 46 0.51 -5.72 -9.80
CA ALA A 46 0.74 -4.29 -9.53
C ALA A 46 0.53 -3.34 -10.74
N LYS A 47 -0.02 -3.81 -11.87
CA LYS A 47 -0.46 -2.92 -12.95
C LYS A 47 -1.93 -2.56 -12.75
N PRO A 48 -2.28 -1.40 -12.14
CA PRO A 48 -3.60 -0.85 -12.40
C PRO A 48 -3.67 -0.62 -13.91
N LYS A 49 -4.58 -1.33 -14.59
CA LYS A 49 -4.88 -1.06 -15.99
C LYS A 49 -5.19 0.43 -16.09
N ALA A 50 -4.28 1.18 -16.71
CA ALA A 50 -4.46 2.59 -16.97
C ALA A 50 -5.75 2.74 -17.78
N LYS A 51 -6.83 3.14 -17.12
CA LYS A 51 -8.00 3.66 -17.83
C LYS A 51 -7.59 5.04 -18.34
N ARG A 52 -6.95 5.06 -19.50
CA ARG A 52 -6.89 6.26 -20.35
C ARG A 52 -8.33 6.60 -20.69
N VAL A 53 -8.91 7.58 -20.00
CA VAL A 53 -10.16 8.21 -20.40
C VAL A 53 -9.83 9.61 -20.88
N VAL A 54 -9.73 9.68 -22.21
CA VAL A 54 -9.90 10.81 -23.14
C VAL A 54 -9.98 12.22 -22.52
N ARG A 55 -9.00 13.08 -22.83
CA ARG A 55 -9.15 14.54 -22.71
C ARG A 55 -10.24 15.00 -23.68
N LYS A 56 -11.33 15.60 -23.19
CA LYS A 56 -12.33 16.27 -24.04
C LYS A 56 -12.04 17.78 -24.06
N LYS A 57 -12.21 18.34 -25.26
CA LYS A 57 -11.80 19.65 -25.78
C LYS A 57 -12.19 20.85 -24.91
N GLU A 58 -11.33 21.86 -25.01
CA GLU A 58 -11.63 23.28 -24.77
C GLU A 58 -12.90 23.71 -25.51
N SER A 59 -13.71 24.55 -24.88
CA SER A 59 -14.62 25.46 -25.55
C SER A 59 -14.59 26.77 -24.78
N ALA A 60 -13.83 27.71 -25.33
CA ALA A 60 -14.02 29.13 -25.12
C ALA A 60 -15.06 29.59 -26.15
N GLU A 61 -16.18 30.12 -25.66
CA GLU A 61 -16.96 31.21 -26.25
C GLU A 61 -17.77 31.85 -25.13
#